data_AF-A0A845JXM5-F1
#
_entry.id   AF-A0A845JXM5-F1
#
_cell.length_a   1.000
_cell.length_b   1.000
_cell.length_c   1.000
_cell.angle_alpha   90.00
_cell.angle_beta   90.00
_cell.angle_gamma   90.00
#
_symmetry.space_group_name_H-M   'P 1'
#
loop_
_entity.id
_entity.type
_entity.pdbx_description
1 polymer ?
#
loop_
_entity_poly.entity_id
_entity_poly.type
_entity_poly.pdbx_seq_one_letter_code
_entity_poly.pdbx_strand_id
1 'polypeptide(L)'
;MSPSQSKKLDLIFKLLIGVDLVAMLIIFIHARVWPDFPFPHLGSRLNNPFMFLIVLLVLRGWINLEFRENILGLIKRVATEEPTRIYFFSLLISIQVGLEIMWYLYPSDLYWSLNAEKGYGTLFATAQLFILGIVVLFTARADYGQDADWKDKAPWFLVASVYIFIGVDDLLGIHENFMILGRTMALDSAVFHFVHEWLWFYVPVIMVVVIFLARFFLKRFIYSPKILGMMFVALILWIGVLVLEGLAKTVVEDTQRTDYVRLLIGIEEGFEMFGATLFMLGFSRHYKNLQEKSRTET
;
A
#
# COMPACT_ATOMS: atom_id res chain seq x y z
N MET A 1 21.03 -23.81 7.39
CA MET A 1 19.97 -24.84 7.41
C MET A 1 20.30 -25.91 6.38
N SER A 2 20.10 -27.19 6.67
CA SER A 2 20.46 -28.22 5.68
C SER A 2 19.52 -28.16 4.46
N PRO A 3 19.96 -28.57 3.26
CA PRO A 3 19.11 -28.57 2.07
C PRO A 3 17.82 -29.39 2.24
N SER A 4 17.87 -30.47 3.02
CA SER A 4 16.70 -31.29 3.35
C SER A 4 15.69 -30.54 4.24
N GLN A 5 16.16 -29.80 5.24
CA GLN A 5 15.31 -28.97 6.10
C GLN A 5 14.65 -27.82 5.33
N SER A 6 15.37 -27.17 4.40
CA SER A 6 14.81 -26.12 3.52
C SER A 6 13.68 -26.64 2.65
N LYS A 7 13.84 -27.80 2.02
CA LYS A 7 12.78 -28.41 1.22
C LYS A 7 11.53 -28.77 2.03
N LYS A 8 11.71 -29.28 3.26
CA LYS A 8 10.59 -29.58 4.16
C LYS A 8 9.83 -28.32 4.59
N LEU A 9 10.55 -27.26 4.98
CA LEU A 9 9.92 -25.99 5.34
C LEU A 9 9.22 -25.35 4.13
N ASP A 10 9.81 -25.34 2.93
CA ASP A 10 9.14 -24.83 1.72
C ASP A 10 7.83 -25.56 1.43
N LEU A 11 7.78 -26.88 1.63
CA LEU A 11 6.55 -27.66 1.49
C LEU A 11 5.48 -27.24 2.51
N ILE A 12 5.88 -26.99 3.77
CA ILE A 12 4.99 -26.49 4.82
C ILE A 12 4.42 -25.13 4.42
N PHE A 13 5.26 -24.19 3.97
CA PHE A 13 4.78 -22.87 3.52
C PHE A 13 3.84 -22.97 2.31
N LYS A 14 4.14 -23.84 1.33
CA LYS A 14 3.22 -24.09 0.20
C LYS A 14 1.86 -24.59 0.66
N LEU A 15 1.84 -25.52 1.62
CA LEU A 15 0.60 -26.06 2.17
C LEU A 15 -0.17 -24.99 2.95
N LEU A 16 0.51 -24.20 3.80
CA LEU A 16 -0.11 -23.11 4.54
C LEU A 16 -0.70 -22.05 3.61
N ILE A 17 0.04 -21.64 2.57
CA ILE A 17 -0.46 -20.72 1.53
C ILE A 17 -1.69 -21.32 0.83
N GLY A 18 -1.64 -22.60 0.47
CA GLY A 18 -2.78 -23.27 -0.16
C GLY A 18 -4.04 -23.29 0.73
N VAL A 19 -3.87 -23.61 2.02
CA VAL A 19 -4.97 -23.60 3.01
C VAL A 19 -5.53 -22.19 3.18
N ASP A 20 -4.68 -21.19 3.27
CA ASP A 20 -5.10 -19.80 3.45
C ASP A 20 -5.84 -19.25 2.22
N LEU A 21 -5.37 -19.57 1.00
CA LEU A 21 -6.09 -19.24 -0.23
C LEU A 21 -7.47 -19.92 -0.32
N VAL A 22 -7.56 -21.18 0.11
CA VAL A 22 -8.85 -21.89 0.21
C VAL A 22 -9.76 -21.21 1.24
N ALA A 23 -9.23 -20.80 2.38
CA ALA A 23 -10.00 -20.07 3.40
C ALA A 23 -10.54 -18.73 2.86
N MET A 24 -9.69 -17.94 2.18
CA MET A 24 -10.12 -16.72 1.50
C MET A 24 -11.20 -16.97 0.46
N LEU A 25 -11.07 -18.04 -0.34
CA LEU A 25 -12.07 -18.41 -1.33
C LEU A 25 -13.40 -18.80 -0.69
N ILE A 26 -13.38 -19.57 0.40
CA ILE A 26 -14.59 -19.94 1.15
C ILE A 26 -15.28 -18.68 1.71
N ILE A 27 -14.51 -17.77 2.32
CA ILE A 27 -15.02 -16.47 2.79
C ILE A 27 -15.67 -15.70 1.65
N PHE A 28 -15.01 -15.61 0.50
CA PHE A 28 -15.53 -14.93 -0.68
C PHE A 28 -16.83 -15.58 -1.21
N ILE A 29 -16.91 -16.91 -1.27
CA ILE A 29 -18.10 -17.61 -1.74
C ILE A 29 -19.29 -17.35 -0.81
N HIS A 30 -19.12 -17.48 0.51
CA HIS A 30 -20.16 -17.15 1.47
C HIS A 30 -20.60 -15.69 1.36
N ALA A 31 -19.64 -14.78 1.17
CA ALA A 31 -19.89 -13.36 1.08
C ALA A 31 -20.64 -12.95 -0.20
N ARG A 32 -20.32 -13.56 -1.34
CA ARG A 32 -20.66 -13.02 -2.67
C ARG A 32 -21.51 -13.90 -3.55
N VAL A 33 -21.42 -15.22 -3.39
CA VAL A 33 -21.96 -16.18 -4.36
C VAL A 33 -23.07 -17.00 -3.75
N TRP A 34 -22.81 -17.59 -2.57
CA TRP A 34 -23.70 -18.53 -1.94
C TRP A 34 -23.60 -18.41 -0.40
N PRO A 35 -24.48 -17.62 0.24
CA PRO A 35 -24.47 -17.42 1.69
C PRO A 35 -24.58 -18.74 2.47
N ASP A 36 -25.41 -19.67 2.01
CA ASP A 36 -25.62 -21.00 2.61
C ASP A 36 -24.68 -22.08 2.06
N PHE A 37 -23.48 -21.70 1.60
CA PHE A 37 -22.49 -22.63 1.06
C PHE A 37 -22.17 -23.74 2.10
N PRO A 38 -22.10 -25.03 1.72
CA PRO A 38 -22.06 -26.15 2.67
C PRO A 38 -20.69 -26.36 3.37
N PHE A 39 -19.83 -25.34 3.41
CA PHE A 39 -18.60 -25.33 4.18
C PHE A 39 -18.76 -24.46 5.44
N PRO A 40 -17.93 -24.66 6.48
CA PRO A 40 -17.97 -23.82 7.67
C PRO A 40 -17.74 -22.35 7.33
N HIS A 41 -18.56 -21.46 7.89
CA HIS A 41 -18.39 -20.02 7.77
C HIS A 41 -17.14 -19.58 8.54
N LEU A 42 -16.06 -19.27 7.82
CA LEU A 42 -14.75 -18.92 8.38
C LEU A 42 -14.62 -17.45 8.82
N GLY A 43 -15.69 -16.66 8.61
CA GLY A 43 -15.72 -15.22 8.88
C GLY A 43 -16.15 -14.43 7.65
N SER A 44 -16.30 -13.11 7.82
CA SER A 44 -16.73 -12.19 6.76
C SER A 44 -15.62 -11.24 6.28
N ARG A 45 -14.43 -11.32 6.88
CA ARG A 45 -13.32 -10.38 6.60
C ARG A 45 -12.16 -11.08 5.91
N LEU A 46 -11.68 -10.47 4.84
CA LEU A 46 -10.53 -10.97 4.09
C LEU A 46 -9.19 -10.42 4.60
N ASN A 47 -9.17 -9.37 5.43
CA ASN A 47 -7.94 -8.72 5.90
C ASN A 47 -6.98 -9.68 6.62
N ASN A 48 -7.50 -10.45 7.58
CA ASN A 48 -6.69 -11.37 8.39
C ASN A 48 -6.03 -12.47 7.53
N PRO A 49 -6.77 -13.25 6.72
CA PRO A 49 -6.14 -14.24 5.85
C PRO A 49 -5.25 -13.56 4.80
N PHE A 50 -5.60 -12.40 4.27
CA PHE A 50 -4.72 -11.68 3.34
C PHE A 50 -3.39 -11.23 3.97
N MET A 51 -3.42 -10.72 5.21
CA MET A 51 -2.20 -10.40 5.96
C MET A 51 -1.37 -11.67 6.22
N PHE A 52 -2.03 -12.77 6.58
CA PHE A 52 -1.36 -14.05 6.79
C PHE A 52 -0.69 -14.54 5.50
N LEU A 53 -1.36 -14.43 4.34
CA LEU A 53 -0.81 -14.70 3.03
C LEU A 53 0.47 -13.90 2.77
N ILE A 54 0.45 -12.59 3.02
CA ILE A 54 1.62 -11.72 2.84
C ILE A 54 2.78 -12.20 3.73
N VAL A 55 2.53 -12.48 5.01
CA VAL A 55 3.54 -13.00 5.93
C VAL A 55 4.10 -14.33 5.44
N LEU A 56 3.25 -15.26 5.01
CA LEU A 56 3.67 -16.56 4.49
C LEU A 56 4.53 -16.42 3.23
N LEU A 57 4.19 -15.50 2.32
CA LEU A 57 4.97 -15.23 1.11
C LEU A 57 6.37 -14.69 1.46
N VAL A 58 6.46 -13.75 2.42
CA VAL A 58 7.73 -13.20 2.89
C VAL A 58 8.59 -14.29 3.56
N LEU A 59 8.02 -15.05 4.49
CA LEU A 59 8.72 -16.14 5.19
C LEU A 59 9.17 -17.24 4.24
N ARG A 60 8.34 -17.60 3.25
CA ARG A 60 8.72 -18.54 2.20
C ARG A 60 9.87 -18.00 1.36
N GLY A 61 9.83 -16.71 0.98
CA GLY A 61 10.94 -16.04 0.28
C GLY A 61 12.25 -16.03 1.08
N TRP A 62 12.16 -15.96 2.41
CA TRP A 62 13.35 -16.08 3.27
C TRP A 62 13.99 -17.47 3.21
N ILE A 63 13.17 -18.52 3.12
CA ILE A 63 13.62 -19.91 3.22
C ILE A 63 13.96 -20.54 1.87
N ASN A 64 13.27 -20.11 0.81
CA ASN A 64 13.42 -20.62 -0.55
C ASN A 64 13.95 -19.51 -1.48
N LEU A 65 15.25 -19.56 -1.76
CA LEU A 65 15.95 -18.59 -2.60
C LEU A 65 15.43 -18.57 -4.04
N GLU A 66 15.14 -19.73 -4.63
CA GLU A 66 14.61 -19.83 -5.99
C GLU A 66 13.23 -19.18 -6.09
N PHE A 67 12.34 -19.46 -5.13
CA PHE A 67 11.03 -18.81 -5.06
C PHE A 67 11.15 -17.29 -4.93
N ARG A 68 12.07 -16.83 -4.06
CA ARG A 68 12.34 -15.40 -3.90
C ARG A 68 12.85 -14.78 -5.19
N GLU A 69 13.83 -15.40 -5.86
CA GLU A 69 14.39 -14.90 -7.12
C GLU A 69 13.33 -14.85 -8.22
N ASN A 70 12.44 -15.84 -8.29
CA ASN A 70 11.33 -15.85 -9.25
C ASN A 70 10.32 -14.72 -9.00
N ILE A 71 9.89 -14.52 -7.75
CA ILE A 71 8.98 -13.41 -7.40
C ILE A 71 9.64 -12.06 -7.62
N LEU A 72 10.85 -11.88 -7.11
CA LEU A 72 11.59 -10.63 -7.25
C LEU A 72 11.89 -10.32 -8.72
N GLY A 73 12.21 -11.34 -9.52
CA GLY A 73 12.37 -11.24 -10.96
C GLY A 73 11.08 -10.84 -11.68
N LEU A 74 9.94 -11.41 -11.28
CA LEU A 74 8.63 -11.01 -11.79
C LEU A 74 8.33 -9.53 -11.46
N ILE A 75 8.47 -9.13 -10.19
CA ILE A 75 8.21 -7.74 -9.74
C ILE A 75 9.12 -6.78 -10.50
N LYS A 76 10.41 -7.09 -10.61
CA LYS A 76 11.37 -6.30 -11.39
C LYS A 76 10.90 -6.17 -12.84
N ARG A 77 10.58 -7.28 -13.51
CA ARG A 77 10.12 -7.29 -14.91
C ARG A 77 8.87 -6.43 -15.10
N VAL A 78 7.83 -6.63 -14.29
CA VAL A 78 6.59 -5.83 -14.41
C VAL A 78 6.82 -4.36 -14.04
N ALA A 79 7.82 -4.05 -13.22
CA ALA A 79 8.15 -2.67 -12.91
C ALA A 79 9.02 -2.01 -13.98
N THR A 80 9.81 -2.73 -14.79
CA THR A 80 10.90 -2.10 -15.56
C THR A 80 10.94 -2.42 -17.05
N GLU A 81 10.44 -3.59 -17.46
CA GLU A 81 10.57 -4.08 -18.84
C GLU A 81 9.35 -3.73 -19.70
N GLU A 82 9.58 -3.22 -20.91
CA GLU A 82 8.51 -2.99 -21.88
C GLU A 82 8.28 -4.23 -22.76
N PRO A 83 7.03 -4.57 -23.09
CA PRO A 83 5.77 -3.84 -22.82
C PRO A 83 5.10 -4.20 -21.49
N THR A 84 5.66 -5.16 -20.73
CA THR A 84 5.04 -5.69 -19.50
C THR A 84 4.75 -4.61 -18.46
N ARG A 85 5.62 -3.60 -18.37
CA ARG A 85 5.47 -2.43 -17.51
C ARG A 85 4.24 -1.61 -17.84
N ILE A 86 4.00 -1.30 -19.11
CA ILE A 86 2.77 -0.61 -19.53
C ILE A 86 1.54 -1.43 -19.13
N TYR A 87 1.53 -2.74 -19.38
CA TYR A 87 0.39 -3.58 -19.00
C TYR A 87 0.14 -3.61 -17.50
N PHE A 88 1.20 -3.69 -16.70
CA PHE A 88 1.10 -3.70 -15.25
C PHE A 88 0.50 -2.40 -14.71
N PHE A 89 1.01 -1.24 -15.14
CA PHE A 89 0.48 0.04 -14.68
C PHE A 89 -0.94 0.34 -15.22
N SER A 90 -1.24 -0.07 -16.46
CA SER A 90 -2.62 0.00 -16.99
C SER A 90 -3.57 -0.87 -16.19
N LEU A 91 -3.14 -2.05 -15.75
CA LEU A 91 -3.94 -2.93 -14.90
C LEU A 91 -4.21 -2.29 -13.54
N LEU A 92 -3.20 -1.70 -12.88
CA LEU A 92 -3.38 -1.00 -11.62
C LEU A 92 -4.42 0.13 -11.73
N ILE A 93 -4.29 0.98 -12.75
CA ILE A 93 -5.24 2.08 -13.01
C ILE A 93 -6.63 1.53 -13.32
N SER A 94 -6.74 0.45 -14.10
CA SER A 94 -8.03 -0.17 -14.42
C SER A 94 -8.73 -0.71 -13.18
N ILE A 95 -7.99 -1.33 -12.25
CA ILE A 95 -8.54 -1.81 -10.99
C ILE A 95 -9.00 -0.62 -10.13
N GLN A 96 -8.21 0.44 -10.02
CA GLN A 96 -8.57 1.66 -9.28
C GLN A 96 -9.86 2.29 -9.81
N VAL A 97 -9.97 2.48 -11.13
CA VAL A 97 -11.19 2.98 -11.76
C VAL A 97 -12.37 2.04 -11.52
N GLY A 98 -12.15 0.73 -11.59
CA GLY A 98 -13.16 -0.27 -11.26
C GLY A 98 -13.65 -0.16 -9.82
N LEU A 99 -12.74 -0.01 -8.86
CA LEU A 99 -13.05 0.16 -7.45
C LEU A 99 -13.87 1.44 -7.20
N GLU A 100 -13.49 2.56 -7.80
CA GLU A 100 -14.28 3.81 -7.76
C GLU A 100 -15.69 3.61 -8.35
N ILE A 101 -15.80 3.01 -9.54
CA ILE A 101 -17.10 2.76 -10.16
C ILE A 101 -17.99 1.91 -9.24
N MET A 102 -17.43 0.83 -8.68
CA MET A 102 -18.17 -0.05 -7.78
C MET A 102 -18.53 0.66 -6.46
N TRP A 103 -17.66 1.52 -5.96
CA TRP A 103 -17.93 2.37 -4.80
C TRP A 103 -19.15 3.23 -5.00
N TYR A 104 -19.38 3.78 -6.21
CA TYR A 104 -20.58 4.58 -6.52
C TYR A 104 -21.81 3.75 -6.91
N LEU A 105 -21.63 2.59 -7.55
CA LEU A 105 -22.75 1.72 -7.95
C LEU A 105 -23.37 0.97 -6.76
N TYR A 106 -22.59 0.60 -5.75
CA TYR A 106 -23.04 -0.26 -4.65
C TYR A 106 -22.82 0.38 -3.26
N PRO A 107 -23.58 1.44 -2.90
CA PRO A 107 -23.36 2.22 -1.67
C PRO A 107 -23.44 1.44 -0.37
N SER A 108 -24.35 0.47 -0.34
CA SER A 108 -24.68 -0.31 0.85
C SER A 108 -23.80 -1.55 1.00
N ASP A 109 -22.92 -1.82 0.04
CA ASP A 109 -22.10 -3.01 0.02
C ASP A 109 -20.73 -2.74 0.67
N LEU A 110 -20.56 -3.25 1.89
CA LEU A 110 -19.35 -3.05 2.69
C LEU A 110 -18.07 -3.55 2.02
N TYR A 111 -18.15 -4.50 1.09
CA TYR A 111 -16.97 -5.01 0.39
C TYR A 111 -16.54 -4.10 -0.77
N TRP A 112 -17.47 -3.35 -1.37
CA TRP A 112 -17.18 -2.28 -2.34
C TRP A 112 -16.98 -0.93 -1.67
N SER A 113 -17.14 -0.87 -0.34
CA SER A 113 -16.87 0.34 0.42
C SER A 113 -15.39 0.63 0.41
N LEU A 114 -15.02 1.83 -0.07
CA LEU A 114 -13.66 2.33 0.05
C LEU A 114 -13.40 2.84 1.47
N ASN A 115 -14.41 3.44 2.11
CA ASN A 115 -14.35 3.88 3.52
C ASN A 115 -14.17 2.74 4.53
N ALA A 116 -14.60 1.53 4.18
CA ALA A 116 -14.41 0.40 5.06
C ALA A 116 -12.96 -0.04 4.89
N GLU A 117 -12.14 0.05 5.95
CA GLU A 117 -10.79 -0.55 6.04
C GLU A 117 -10.76 -2.09 5.86
N LYS A 118 -11.80 -2.66 5.28
CA LYS A 118 -12.10 -4.10 5.21
C LYS A 118 -12.65 -4.50 3.84
N GLY A 119 -12.75 -3.54 2.90
CA GLY A 119 -13.24 -3.74 1.55
C GLY A 119 -12.16 -4.19 0.56
N TYR A 120 -12.56 -4.40 -0.70
CA TYR A 120 -11.62 -4.74 -1.77
C TYR A 120 -10.64 -3.60 -2.08
N GLY A 121 -11.03 -2.35 -1.83
CA GLY A 121 -10.15 -1.18 -1.91
C GLY A 121 -8.93 -1.34 -1.01
N THR A 122 -9.15 -1.61 0.28
CA THR A 122 -8.08 -1.82 1.27
C THR A 122 -7.14 -2.96 0.88
N LEU A 123 -7.67 -4.12 0.45
CA LEU A 123 -6.83 -5.25 0.03
C LEU A 123 -5.94 -4.88 -1.16
N PHE A 124 -6.50 -4.17 -2.14
CA PHE A 124 -5.77 -3.71 -3.31
C PHE A 124 -4.71 -2.67 -2.95
N ALA A 125 -5.08 -1.62 -2.21
CA ALA A 125 -4.18 -0.56 -1.76
C ALA A 125 -3.02 -1.14 -0.95
N THR A 126 -3.30 -2.09 -0.05
CA THR A 126 -2.26 -2.79 0.70
C THR A 126 -1.32 -3.56 -0.23
N ALA A 127 -1.85 -4.39 -1.13
CA ALA A 127 -1.02 -5.14 -2.08
C ALA A 127 -0.12 -4.20 -2.89
N GLN A 128 -0.69 -3.09 -3.35
CA GLN A 128 -0.02 -2.06 -4.12
C GLN A 128 1.12 -1.40 -3.33
N LEU A 129 0.89 -1.05 -2.06
CA LEU A 129 1.88 -0.46 -1.16
C LEU A 129 3.03 -1.42 -0.84
N PHE A 130 2.74 -2.70 -0.65
CA PHE A 130 3.77 -3.74 -0.50
C PHE A 130 4.64 -3.86 -1.75
N ILE A 131 4.02 -3.90 -2.94
CA ILE A 131 4.75 -3.93 -4.22
C ILE A 131 5.59 -2.64 -4.36
N LEU A 132 5.03 -1.48 -4.03
CA LEU A 132 5.73 -0.20 -4.05
C LEU A 132 6.98 -0.24 -3.15
N GLY A 133 6.84 -0.70 -1.91
CA GLY A 133 7.96 -0.88 -0.99
C GLY A 133 9.07 -1.77 -1.57
N ILE A 134 8.70 -2.88 -2.21
CA ILE A 134 9.67 -3.77 -2.88
C ILE A 134 10.34 -3.06 -4.07
N VAL A 135 9.59 -2.33 -4.89
CA VAL A 135 10.13 -1.53 -6.01
C VAL A 135 11.11 -0.48 -5.51
N VAL A 136 10.82 0.19 -4.40
CA VAL A 136 11.75 1.13 -3.74
C VAL A 136 13.04 0.42 -3.35
N LEU A 137 12.97 -0.77 -2.75
CA LEU A 137 14.16 -1.53 -2.34
C LEU A 137 15.03 -1.98 -3.52
N PHE A 138 14.43 -2.38 -4.64
CA PHE A 138 15.19 -2.65 -5.88
C PHE A 138 15.86 -1.39 -6.41
N THR A 139 15.12 -0.29 -6.38
CA THR A 139 15.59 1.01 -6.85
C THR A 139 16.77 1.48 -6.02
N ALA A 140 16.68 1.34 -4.70
CA ALA A 140 17.74 1.62 -3.75
C ALA A 140 19.02 0.86 -4.09
N ARG A 141 18.92 -0.47 -4.27
CA ARG A 141 20.09 -1.32 -4.55
C ARG A 141 20.79 -0.93 -5.85
N ALA A 142 20.06 -0.48 -6.86
CA ALA A 142 20.67 0.01 -8.10
C ALA A 142 21.25 1.42 -7.96
N ASP A 143 20.64 2.29 -7.14
CA ASP A 143 21.08 3.67 -6.95
C ASP A 143 22.39 3.75 -6.15
N TYR A 144 22.46 3.10 -4.99
CA TYR A 144 23.64 3.19 -4.13
C TYR A 144 24.73 2.15 -4.48
N GLY A 145 24.43 1.08 -5.21
CA GLY A 145 25.39 0.02 -5.56
C GLY A 145 25.61 -1.03 -4.44
N GLN A 146 26.47 -2.04 -4.61
CA GLN A 146 26.59 -3.11 -3.61
C GLN A 146 27.30 -2.65 -2.31
N ASP A 147 28.27 -1.75 -2.45
CA ASP A 147 29.22 -1.41 -1.38
C ASP A 147 28.96 -0.05 -0.72
N ALA A 148 27.78 0.56 -0.89
CA ALA A 148 27.51 1.86 -0.28
C ALA A 148 27.49 1.83 1.24
N ASP A 149 27.87 2.94 1.84
CA ASP A 149 27.75 3.19 3.26
C ASP A 149 26.29 3.20 3.73
N TRP A 150 26.09 2.90 5.02
CA TRP A 150 24.76 2.91 5.62
C TRP A 150 24.04 4.26 5.49
N LYS A 151 24.79 5.38 5.45
CA LYS A 151 24.24 6.73 5.28
C LYS A 151 23.49 6.90 3.96
N ASP A 152 23.87 6.16 2.92
CA ASP A 152 23.17 6.17 1.62
C ASP A 152 22.06 5.14 1.54
N LYS A 153 22.18 4.03 2.27
CA LYS A 153 21.18 2.95 2.35
C LYS A 153 19.98 3.31 3.22
N ALA A 154 20.22 3.91 4.38
CA ALA A 154 19.19 4.15 5.39
C ALA A 154 18.00 4.98 4.91
N PRO A 155 18.17 6.09 4.12
CA PRO A 155 17.04 6.83 3.60
C PRO A 155 16.12 5.98 2.71
N TRP A 156 16.68 5.10 1.89
CA TRP A 156 15.90 4.22 1.03
C TRP A 156 15.09 3.19 1.83
N PHE A 157 15.69 2.59 2.86
CA PHE A 157 14.97 1.70 3.76
C PHE A 157 13.84 2.44 4.48
N LEU A 158 14.07 3.66 4.94
CA LEU A 158 13.04 4.47 5.58
C LEU A 158 11.87 4.76 4.63
N VAL A 159 12.14 5.12 3.37
CA VAL A 159 11.09 5.31 2.35
C VAL A 159 10.29 4.03 2.13
N ALA A 160 10.95 2.88 1.95
CA ALA A 160 10.27 1.60 1.76
C ALA A 160 9.43 1.21 2.99
N SER A 161 9.96 1.45 4.20
CA SER A 161 9.25 1.20 5.45
C SER A 161 8.02 2.06 5.62
N VAL A 162 8.02 3.33 5.19
CA VAL A 162 6.81 4.18 5.22
C VAL A 162 5.69 3.55 4.40
N TYR A 163 5.96 3.16 3.15
CA TYR A 163 4.93 2.55 2.29
C TYR A 163 4.41 1.22 2.83
N ILE A 164 5.30 0.35 3.31
CA ILE A 164 4.91 -0.94 3.89
C ILE A 164 4.13 -0.73 5.19
N PHE A 165 4.54 0.23 6.03
CA PHE A 165 3.87 0.53 7.28
C PHE A 165 2.43 0.99 7.04
N ILE A 166 2.21 1.90 6.09
CA ILE A 166 0.86 2.35 5.72
C ILE A 166 0.00 1.16 5.28
N GLY A 167 0.49 0.30 4.38
CA GLY A 167 -0.28 -0.87 3.96
C GLY A 167 -0.56 -1.89 5.08
N VAL A 168 0.31 -1.97 6.09
CA VAL A 168 0.05 -2.79 7.29
C VAL A 168 -0.99 -2.13 8.20
N ASP A 169 -0.92 -0.81 8.34
CA ASP A 169 -1.87 -0.02 9.10
C ASP A 169 -3.28 -0.17 8.51
N ASP A 170 -3.45 -0.01 7.19
CA ASP A 170 -4.74 -0.16 6.49
C ASP A 170 -5.40 -1.53 6.73
N LEU A 171 -4.61 -2.60 6.85
CA LEU A 171 -5.16 -3.94 7.13
C LEU A 171 -5.54 -4.14 8.60
N LEU A 172 -4.81 -3.52 9.52
CA LEU A 172 -4.87 -3.78 10.95
C LEU A 172 -5.60 -2.69 11.75
N GLY A 173 -5.89 -1.54 11.15
CA GLY A 173 -6.45 -0.37 11.81
C GLY A 173 -5.59 0.08 12.99
N ILE A 174 -4.25 0.17 12.82
CA ILE A 174 -3.36 0.56 13.92
C ILE A 174 -3.69 1.99 14.34
N HIS A 175 -3.88 2.90 13.39
CA HIS A 175 -4.28 4.28 13.67
C HIS A 175 -5.70 4.38 14.29
N GLU A 176 -6.61 3.43 14.03
CA GLU A 176 -7.90 3.35 14.74
C GLU A 176 -7.72 3.13 16.25
N ASN A 177 -6.74 2.30 16.66
CA ASN A 177 -6.46 2.07 18.09
C ASN A 177 -5.97 3.35 18.80
N PHE A 178 -5.29 4.24 18.07
CA PHE A 178 -4.91 5.56 18.58
C PHE A 178 -6.10 6.51 18.69
N MET A 179 -7.17 6.35 17.89
CA MET A 179 -8.41 7.09 18.13
C MET A 179 -9.04 6.72 19.48
N ILE A 180 -9.00 5.45 19.86
CA ILE A 180 -9.53 4.99 21.16
C ILE A 180 -8.72 5.61 22.31
N LEU A 181 -7.38 5.62 22.18
CA LEU A 181 -6.50 6.29 23.15
C LEU A 181 -6.73 7.80 23.16
N GLY A 182 -6.87 8.42 21.98
CA GLY A 182 -7.17 9.83 21.81
C GLY A 182 -8.49 10.23 22.47
N ARG A 183 -9.56 9.45 22.31
CA ARG A 183 -10.86 9.70 22.97
C ARG A 183 -10.79 9.55 24.49
N THR A 184 -9.93 8.68 25.00
CA THR A 184 -9.76 8.50 26.46
C THR A 184 -8.84 9.56 27.08
N MET A 185 -7.91 10.12 26.29
CA MET A 185 -6.99 11.18 26.71
C MET A 185 -7.46 12.59 26.34
N ALA A 186 -8.44 12.72 25.43
CA ALA A 186 -9.02 13.98 25.03
C ALA A 186 -9.71 14.60 26.24
N LEU A 187 -9.01 15.57 26.84
CA LEU A 187 -9.59 16.65 27.62
C LEU A 187 -10.86 17.13 26.90
N ASP A 188 -11.93 17.48 27.63
CA ASP A 188 -13.27 17.97 27.18
C ASP A 188 -13.25 19.23 26.26
N SER A 189 -12.28 19.33 25.36
CA SER A 189 -11.91 20.48 24.57
C SER A 189 -12.49 20.32 23.17
N ALA A 190 -13.41 21.21 22.81
CA ALA A 190 -14.03 21.32 21.49
C ALA A 190 -13.02 21.39 20.32
N VAL A 191 -11.77 21.80 20.57
CA VAL A 191 -10.71 21.88 19.55
C VAL A 191 -10.22 20.49 19.11
N PHE A 192 -10.24 19.49 19.99
CA PHE A 192 -9.80 18.12 19.65
C PHE A 192 -10.82 17.36 18.81
N HIS A 193 -12.09 17.75 18.86
CA HIS A 193 -13.15 17.17 18.03
C HIS A 193 -13.16 17.70 16.59
N PHE A 194 -12.52 18.84 16.34
CA PHE A 194 -12.51 19.53 15.04
C PHE A 194 -11.67 18.83 13.96
N VAL A 195 -10.75 17.95 14.35
CA VAL A 195 -9.91 17.15 13.45
C VAL A 195 -10.08 15.68 13.86
N HIS A 196 -9.90 14.71 12.96
CA HIS A 196 -9.83 13.30 13.36
C HIS A 196 -8.80 13.15 14.50
N GLU A 197 -9.19 12.55 15.62
CA GLU A 197 -8.44 12.62 16.88
C GLU A 197 -7.02 12.05 16.73
N TRP A 198 -6.85 11.07 15.82
CA TRP A 198 -5.57 10.46 15.52
C TRP A 198 -4.61 11.43 14.79
N LEU A 199 -5.10 12.33 13.93
CA LEU A 199 -4.28 13.29 13.20
C LEU A 199 -3.50 14.20 14.15
N TRP A 200 -4.04 14.58 15.32
CA TRP A 200 -3.28 15.39 16.28
C TRP A 200 -1.99 14.71 16.77
N PHE A 201 -2.02 13.39 16.93
CA PHE A 201 -0.85 12.61 17.33
C PHE A 201 0.10 12.37 16.14
N TYR A 202 -0.47 12.18 14.94
CA TYR A 202 0.31 11.82 13.77
C TYR A 202 0.82 13.02 12.97
N VAL A 203 0.21 14.20 13.02
CA VAL A 203 0.60 15.39 12.25
C VAL A 203 2.08 15.72 12.41
N PRO A 204 2.68 15.74 13.63
CA PRO A 204 4.12 15.96 13.76
C PRO A 204 4.96 14.89 13.04
N VAL A 205 4.55 13.63 13.12
CA VAL A 205 5.23 12.50 12.46
C VAL A 205 5.08 12.59 10.94
N ILE A 206 3.86 12.84 10.46
CA ILE A 206 3.52 13.06 9.05
C ILE A 206 4.34 14.22 8.50
N MET A 207 4.43 15.36 9.20
CA MET A 207 5.23 16.50 8.77
C MET A 207 6.70 16.12 8.61
N VAL A 208 7.27 15.36 9.57
CA VAL A 208 8.65 14.86 9.47
C VAL A 208 8.80 13.94 8.25
N VAL A 209 7.85 13.02 8.02
CA VAL A 209 7.85 12.12 6.87
C VAL A 209 7.76 12.90 5.56
N VAL A 210 6.88 13.88 5.44
CA VAL A 210 6.71 14.72 4.25
C VAL A 210 7.99 15.53 3.97
N ILE A 211 8.57 16.17 4.98
CA ILE A 211 9.83 16.91 4.85
C ILE A 211 10.96 15.97 4.41
N PHE A 212 11.03 14.79 5.03
CA PHE A 212 12.01 13.76 4.69
C PHE A 212 11.85 13.30 3.24
N LEU A 213 10.63 12.95 2.80
CA LEU A 213 10.31 12.52 1.44
C LEU A 213 10.62 13.62 0.43
N ALA A 214 10.19 14.85 0.67
CA ALA A 214 10.48 15.99 -0.20
C ALA A 214 12.00 16.21 -0.36
N ARG A 215 12.76 16.19 0.74
CA ARG A 215 14.22 16.29 0.71
C ARG A 215 14.85 15.11 -0.03
N PHE A 216 14.36 13.90 0.20
CA PHE A 216 14.83 12.69 -0.46
C PHE A 216 14.60 12.77 -1.97
N PHE A 217 13.41 13.18 -2.42
CA PHE A 217 13.07 13.35 -3.84
C PHE A 217 13.92 14.43 -4.50
N LEU A 218 14.10 15.58 -3.85
CA LEU A 218 15.00 16.63 -4.33
C LEU A 218 16.42 16.09 -4.48
N LYS A 219 16.96 15.39 -3.47
CA LYS A 219 18.34 14.88 -3.54
C LYS A 219 18.51 13.83 -4.65
N ARG A 220 17.55 12.91 -4.82
CA ARG A 220 17.70 11.74 -5.70
C ARG A 220 17.21 11.98 -7.12
N PHE A 221 16.23 12.85 -7.33
CA PHE A 221 15.55 13.01 -8.63
C PHE A 221 15.76 14.36 -9.30
N ILE A 222 16.55 15.28 -8.72
CA ILE A 222 16.81 16.61 -9.33
C ILE A 222 17.39 16.53 -10.75
N TYR A 223 18.11 15.45 -11.05
CA TYR A 223 18.66 15.21 -12.39
C TYR A 223 17.58 14.98 -13.47
N SER A 224 16.34 14.64 -13.07
CA SER A 224 15.23 14.36 -13.99
C SER A 224 13.96 15.11 -13.55
N PRO A 225 13.69 16.31 -14.11
CA PRO A 225 12.50 17.09 -13.77
C PRO A 225 11.18 16.34 -13.95
N LYS A 226 11.12 15.40 -14.91
CA LYS A 226 9.94 14.55 -15.14
C LYS A 226 9.69 13.58 -13.98
N ILE A 227 10.73 12.93 -13.45
CA ILE A 227 10.58 12.04 -12.29
C ILE A 227 10.30 12.86 -11.04
N LEU A 228 11.05 13.95 -10.84
CA LEU A 228 10.87 14.84 -9.69
C LEU A 228 9.43 15.37 -9.63
N GLY A 229 8.91 15.89 -10.74
CA GLY A 229 7.54 16.37 -10.84
C GLY A 229 6.51 15.28 -10.54
N MET A 230 6.69 14.07 -11.06
CA MET A 230 5.82 12.93 -10.78
C MET A 230 5.80 12.56 -9.28
N MET A 231 6.96 12.53 -8.63
CA MET A 231 7.06 12.24 -7.20
C MET A 231 6.41 13.31 -6.33
N PHE A 232 6.53 14.59 -6.70
CA PHE A 232 5.86 15.67 -5.98
C PHE A 232 4.36 15.69 -6.23
N VAL A 233 3.87 15.37 -7.43
CA VAL A 233 2.44 15.20 -7.68
C VAL A 233 1.88 14.06 -6.83
N ALA A 234 2.57 12.92 -6.78
CA ALA A 234 2.19 11.80 -5.92
C ALA A 234 2.13 12.19 -4.43
N LEU A 235 3.13 12.94 -3.96
CA LEU A 235 3.19 13.44 -2.59
C LEU A 235 2.06 14.44 -2.28
N ILE A 236 1.73 15.34 -3.23
CA ILE A 236 0.63 16.29 -3.09
C ILE A 236 -0.71 15.56 -3.01
N LEU A 237 -0.92 14.48 -3.79
CA LEU A 237 -2.14 13.68 -3.71
C LEU A 237 -2.30 13.10 -2.29
N TRP A 238 -1.26 12.49 -1.75
CA TRP A 238 -1.26 11.93 -0.39
C TRP A 238 -1.44 12.98 0.72
N ILE A 239 -0.78 14.14 0.61
CA ILE A 239 -1.00 15.23 1.56
C ILE A 239 -2.43 15.78 1.41
N GLY A 240 -2.92 15.86 0.18
CA GLY A 240 -4.27 16.30 -0.14
C GLY A 240 -5.31 15.44 0.57
N VAL A 241 -5.14 14.12 0.58
CA VAL A 241 -5.99 13.17 1.31
C VAL A 241 -6.08 13.51 2.79
N LEU A 242 -4.95 13.64 3.48
CA LEU A 242 -4.94 13.97 4.91
C LEU A 242 -5.63 15.32 5.22
N VAL A 243 -5.48 16.29 4.31
CA VAL A 243 -6.19 17.58 4.43
C VAL A 243 -7.68 17.41 4.18
N LEU A 244 -8.06 16.62 3.17
CA LEU A 244 -9.47 16.34 2.86
C LEU A 244 -10.15 15.60 4.01
N GLU A 245 -9.50 14.60 4.61
CA GLU A 245 -10.01 13.84 5.75
C GLU A 245 -10.20 14.74 7.00
N GLY A 246 -9.21 15.61 7.26
CA GLY A 246 -9.30 16.61 8.33
C GLY A 246 -10.47 17.60 8.13
N LEU A 247 -10.67 18.07 6.90
CA LEU A 247 -11.79 18.97 6.54
C LEU A 247 -13.13 18.24 6.48
N ALA A 248 -13.14 16.97 6.05
CA ALA A 248 -14.33 16.13 5.91
C ALA A 248 -15.08 16.07 7.23
N LYS A 249 -14.40 15.79 8.35
CA LYS A 249 -15.02 15.68 9.67
C LYS A 249 -15.87 16.93 10.00
N THR A 250 -15.32 18.12 9.73
CA THR A 250 -15.98 19.40 10.02
C THR A 250 -17.21 19.68 9.15
N VAL A 251 -17.16 19.33 7.86
CA VAL A 251 -18.25 19.61 6.91
C VAL A 251 -19.33 18.54 7.00
N VAL A 252 -18.96 17.30 7.29
CA VAL A 252 -19.85 16.15 7.34
C VAL A 252 -20.72 16.13 8.59
N GLU A 253 -20.18 16.54 9.75
CA GLU A 253 -20.98 16.72 10.97
C GLU A 253 -22.03 17.84 10.81
N ASP A 254 -21.72 18.90 10.06
CA ASP A 254 -22.61 20.06 9.86
C ASP A 254 -23.68 19.88 8.77
N THR A 255 -23.49 19.00 7.78
CA THR A 255 -24.36 18.99 6.58
C THR A 255 -25.24 17.77 6.39
N GLN A 256 -25.01 16.64 7.08
CA GLN A 256 -25.75 15.37 6.93
C GLN A 256 -26.01 14.89 5.48
N ARG A 257 -25.32 15.43 4.46
CA ARG A 257 -25.51 15.07 3.06
C ARG A 257 -24.64 13.87 2.69
N THR A 258 -25.23 12.69 2.76
CA THR A 258 -24.59 11.39 2.46
C THR A 258 -23.85 11.35 1.12
N ASP A 259 -24.32 12.06 0.10
CA ASP A 259 -23.69 12.05 -1.24
C ASP A 259 -22.36 12.81 -1.28
N TYR A 260 -22.24 13.90 -0.50
CA TYR A 260 -21.00 14.69 -0.44
C TYR A 260 -19.90 13.93 0.30
N VAL A 261 -20.25 13.28 1.42
CA VAL A 261 -19.33 12.39 2.17
C VAL A 261 -18.74 11.33 1.25
N ARG A 262 -19.60 10.69 0.46
CA ARG A 262 -19.22 9.59 -0.41
C ARG A 262 -18.29 10.03 -1.54
N LEU A 263 -18.55 11.20 -2.12
CA LEU A 263 -17.67 11.81 -3.12
C LEU A 263 -16.31 12.13 -2.53
N LEU A 264 -16.28 12.71 -1.32
CA LEU A 264 -15.04 13.09 -0.65
C LEU A 264 -14.18 11.86 -0.35
N ILE A 265 -14.79 10.79 0.17
CA ILE A 265 -14.12 9.50 0.41
C ILE A 265 -13.61 8.89 -0.90
N GLY A 266 -14.40 8.90 -1.98
CA GLY A 266 -13.93 8.38 -3.27
C GLY A 266 -12.75 9.19 -3.82
N ILE A 267 -12.75 10.52 -3.65
CA ILE A 267 -11.59 11.34 -4.01
C ILE A 267 -10.38 10.98 -3.15
N GLU A 268 -10.59 10.82 -1.84
CA GLU A 268 -9.57 10.48 -0.86
C GLU A 268 -8.86 9.17 -1.21
N GLU A 269 -9.61 8.08 -1.23
CA GLU A 269 -9.14 6.71 -1.51
C GLU A 269 -8.56 6.60 -2.93
N GLY A 270 -9.21 7.25 -3.90
CA GLY A 270 -8.71 7.36 -5.27
C GLY A 270 -7.36 8.09 -5.35
N PHE A 271 -7.17 9.17 -4.59
CA PHE A 271 -5.91 9.92 -4.56
C PHE A 271 -4.80 9.13 -3.88
N GLU A 272 -5.09 8.37 -2.82
CA GLU A 272 -4.10 7.50 -2.18
C GLU A 272 -3.60 6.41 -3.13
N MET A 273 -4.53 5.65 -3.71
CA MET A 273 -4.21 4.57 -4.64
C MET A 273 -3.51 5.09 -5.90
N PHE A 274 -3.97 6.21 -6.46
CA PHE A 274 -3.35 6.80 -7.63
C PHE A 274 -1.97 7.40 -7.32
N GLY A 275 -1.82 8.06 -6.16
CA GLY A 275 -0.54 8.54 -5.65
C GLY A 275 0.48 7.41 -5.49
N ALA A 276 0.07 6.26 -4.93
CA ALA A 276 0.90 5.07 -4.83
C ALA A 276 1.34 4.54 -6.21
N THR A 277 0.45 4.58 -7.21
CA THR A 277 0.79 4.23 -8.62
C THR A 277 1.83 5.18 -9.18
N LEU A 278 1.68 6.49 -8.95
CA LEU A 278 2.64 7.49 -9.42
C LEU A 278 4.01 7.36 -8.75
N PHE A 279 4.06 7.10 -7.44
CA PHE A 279 5.31 6.78 -6.75
C PHE A 279 5.99 5.57 -7.39
N MET A 280 5.23 4.48 -7.59
CA MET A 280 5.75 3.25 -8.16
C MET A 280 6.26 3.46 -9.59
N LEU A 281 5.55 4.22 -10.42
CA LEU A 281 5.98 4.65 -11.75
C LEU A 281 7.26 5.50 -11.70
N GLY A 282 7.36 6.42 -10.75
CA GLY A 282 8.53 7.27 -10.56
C GLY A 282 9.77 6.47 -10.21
N PHE A 283 9.68 5.54 -9.24
CA PHE A 283 10.78 4.68 -8.83
C PHE A 283 11.16 3.70 -9.96
N SER A 284 10.16 3.08 -10.60
CA SER A 284 10.32 2.27 -11.80
C SER A 284 11.13 2.99 -12.88
N ARG A 285 10.78 4.24 -13.18
CA ARG A 285 11.45 5.04 -14.20
C ARG A 285 12.87 5.44 -13.78
N HIS A 286 13.07 5.79 -12.51
CA HIS A 286 14.39 6.06 -11.97
C HIS A 286 15.31 4.84 -12.09
N TYR A 287 14.82 3.67 -11.70
CA TYR A 287 15.55 2.41 -11.82
C TYR A 287 15.96 2.12 -13.28
N LYS A 288 15.05 2.31 -14.23
CA LYS A 288 15.35 2.16 -15.66
C LYS A 288 16.46 3.11 -16.12
N ASN A 289 16.41 4.39 -15.71
CA ASN A 289 17.46 5.35 -16.04
C ASN A 289 18.83 4.93 -15.46
N LEU A 290 18.87 4.37 -14.25
CA LEU A 290 20.09 3.86 -13.64
C LEU A 290 20.68 2.67 -14.43
N GLN A 291 19.83 1.76 -14.89
CA GLN A 291 20.26 0.64 -15.72
C GLN A 291 20.81 1.10 -17.07
N GLU A 292 20.14 2.04 -17.73
CA GLU A 292 20.60 2.59 -19.01
C GLU A 292 21.96 3.28 -18.87
N LYS A 293 22.15 4.07 -17.81
CA LYS A 293 23.44 4.69 -17.50
C LYS A 293 24.55 3.66 -17.28
N SER A 294 24.29 2.60 -16.52
CA SER A 294 25.28 1.54 -16.28
C SER A 294 25.72 0.81 -17.55
N ARG A 295 24.84 0.68 -18.55
CA ARG A 295 25.15 0.04 -19.85
C ARG A 295 26.00 0.91 -20.76
N THR A 296 25.91 2.22 -20.64
CA THR A 296 26.74 3.16 -21.41
C THR A 296 28.15 3.32 -20.86
N GLU A 297 28.38 2.90 -19.61
CA GLU A 297 29.68 2.99 -18.92
C GLU A 297 30.51 1.69 -19.01
N THR A 298 29.97 0.63 -19.63
CA THR A 298 30.63 -0.67 -19.93
C THR A 298 30.95 -0.79 -21.41
#